data_AF-A0AAN6VHH1-F1
#
_entry.id   AF-A0AAN6VHH1-F1
#
_cell.length_a   1.000
_cell.length_b   1.000
_cell.length_c   1.000
_cell.angle_alpha   90.00
_cell.angle_beta   90.00
_cell.angle_gamma   90.00
#
_symmetry.space_group_name_H-M   'P 1'
#
loop_
_entity.id
_entity.type
_entity.pdbx_description
1 polymer ?
#
loop_
_entity_poly.entity_id
_entity_poly.type
_entity_poly.pdbx_seq_one_letter_code
_entity_poly.pdbx_strand_id
1 'polypeptide(L)'
;MLPFEDGTAVFESPRQVHLTQCFNRTSFCVTVSRFEPGPHYPTTYTWIEADGVKRKYAMPPYYISDMAEASRNMRHFARTANSETTRVFLADSNPIVKKTFKEAERYCTASKATQSNLVAAAIMLWSTTKMVWKRWLVCGTDTLGMRTMEHDMPIYLRNPFMDSALVTPVMQVQLETMLVRDVLVPLKDKLLRLLKEKILAKKKEDWYEIYLVSFIILHNTEWEVGRIAYFTRRLGLNPAPQSNRESSLSQAYYHACKTVLAYFHFASGGAAPLSLDWVSSGQNNFAMTEPQIAYLRDIKDELVYQDTQLRHLKNVPMYADMYWCHQMLFPGWKADMPHLGAFLEVTEKDYLAPLVQSAVILTP
;
A
#
# COMPACT_ATOMS: atom_id res chain seq x y z
N MET A 1 9.76 -7.67 17.90
CA MET A 1 10.70 -8.75 17.55
C MET A 1 10.28 -9.92 18.42
N LEU A 2 9.73 -11.00 17.86
CA LEU A 2 9.51 -12.20 18.68
C LEU A 2 10.91 -12.68 19.09
N PRO A 3 11.19 -12.84 20.40
CA PRO A 3 12.48 -13.30 20.86
C PRO A 3 12.58 -14.78 20.49
N PHE A 4 13.25 -15.08 19.38
CA PHE A 4 13.82 -16.39 19.14
C PHE A 4 15.23 -16.40 19.74
N GLU A 5 15.32 -16.01 21.02
CA GLU A 5 16.51 -16.22 21.84
C GLU A 5 16.19 -17.39 22.76
N ASP A 6 17.09 -18.37 22.73
CA ASP A 6 17.20 -19.52 23.62
C ASP A 6 16.14 -20.63 23.50
N GLY A 7 16.49 -21.67 22.72
CA GLY A 7 16.06 -23.04 23.05
C GLY A 7 15.32 -23.88 22.00
N THR A 8 15.47 -23.65 20.69
CA THR A 8 14.88 -24.56 19.68
C THR A 8 15.93 -25.49 19.07
N ALA A 9 15.86 -26.79 19.40
CA ALA A 9 16.62 -27.80 18.68
C ALA A 9 16.21 -27.78 17.18
N VAL A 10 17.19 -27.74 16.28
CA VAL A 10 16.99 -27.83 14.84
C VAL A 10 16.98 -29.32 14.46
N PHE A 11 15.84 -29.83 14.01
CA PHE A 11 15.64 -31.27 13.76
C PHE A 11 16.03 -31.72 12.35
N GLU A 12 16.01 -30.81 11.39
CA GLU A 12 16.24 -31.07 9.97
C GLU A 12 17.19 -30.00 9.42
N SER A 13 18.02 -30.38 8.44
CA SER A 13 18.85 -29.41 7.71
C SER A 13 17.99 -28.28 7.14
N PRO A 14 18.44 -27.02 7.22
CA PRO A 14 17.72 -25.91 6.63
C PRO A 14 17.41 -26.15 5.15
N ARG A 15 16.20 -25.75 4.73
CA ARG A 15 15.71 -25.92 3.37
C ARG A 15 15.60 -24.55 2.71
N GLN A 16 15.90 -24.47 1.42
CA GLN A 16 15.59 -23.29 0.63
C GLN A 16 14.23 -23.46 -0.05
N VAL A 17 13.36 -22.48 0.11
CA VAL A 17 12.05 -22.43 -0.55
C VAL A 17 11.86 -21.11 -1.27
N HIS A 18 11.03 -21.13 -2.31
CA HIS A 18 10.64 -19.92 -3.03
C HIS A 18 9.33 -19.38 -2.48
N LEU A 19 9.29 -18.07 -2.26
CA LEU A 19 8.10 -17.36 -1.82
C LEU A 19 7.62 -16.39 -2.89
N THR A 20 6.30 -16.21 -2.96
CA THR A 20 5.63 -15.21 -3.79
C THR A 20 4.43 -14.60 -3.04
N GLN A 21 3.70 -13.69 -3.69
CA GLN A 21 2.41 -13.20 -3.21
C GLN A 21 1.29 -13.65 -4.13
N CYS A 22 0.05 -13.71 -3.64
CA CYS A 22 -1.11 -14.24 -4.38
C CYS A 22 -1.49 -13.49 -5.68
N PHE A 23 -0.74 -12.46 -6.08
CA PHE A 23 -1.04 -11.62 -7.22
C PHE A 23 0.20 -11.29 -8.08
N ASN A 24 1.37 -11.83 -7.75
CA ASN A 24 2.62 -11.58 -8.46
C ASN A 24 3.14 -12.86 -9.11
N ARG A 25 3.88 -12.72 -10.21
CA ARG A 25 4.68 -13.78 -10.84
C ARG A 25 6.09 -13.84 -10.28
N THR A 26 6.56 -12.70 -9.76
CA THR A 26 7.89 -12.61 -9.13
C THR A 26 7.94 -13.50 -7.89
N SER A 27 9.06 -14.17 -7.66
CA SER A 27 9.34 -14.93 -6.44
C SER A 27 10.74 -14.64 -5.91
N PHE A 28 11.03 -15.03 -4.67
CA PHE A 28 12.35 -14.89 -4.04
C PHE A 28 12.62 -16.04 -3.08
N CYS A 29 13.88 -16.38 -2.87
CA CYS A 29 14.27 -17.48 -2.00
C CYS A 29 14.37 -17.05 -0.54
N VAL A 30 14.06 -17.98 0.37
CA VAL A 30 14.37 -17.88 1.79
C VAL A 30 14.88 -19.22 2.31
N THR A 31 15.74 -19.17 3.32
CA THR A 31 16.18 -20.34 4.07
C THR A 31 15.26 -20.54 5.28
N VAL A 32 14.67 -21.73 5.41
CA VAL A 32 13.74 -22.10 6.48
C VAL A 32 14.23 -23.29 7.27
N SER A 33 13.86 -23.34 8.54
CA SER A 33 14.14 -24.46 9.44
C SER A 33 12.88 -24.89 10.17
N ARG A 34 12.80 -26.17 10.53
CA ARG A 34 11.74 -26.71 11.36
C ARG A 34 12.05 -26.44 12.84
N PHE A 35 11.05 -26.09 13.62
CA PHE A 35 11.17 -25.87 15.07
C PHE A 35 10.18 -26.74 15.84
N GLU A 36 10.43 -26.91 17.14
CA GLU A 36 9.45 -27.48 18.07
C GLU A 36 8.56 -26.36 18.63
N PRO A 37 7.26 -26.35 18.30
CA PRO A 37 6.36 -25.30 18.76
C PRO A 37 6.06 -25.47 20.25
N GLY A 38 6.49 -24.50 21.06
CA GLY A 38 6.00 -24.33 22.43
C GLY A 38 4.51 -23.94 22.48
N PRO A 39 3.88 -23.95 23.67
CA PRO A 39 2.43 -23.78 23.83
C PRO A 39 1.84 -22.48 23.25
N HIS A 40 2.67 -21.46 23.06
CA HIS A 40 2.26 -20.12 22.62
C HIS A 40 2.50 -19.87 21.12
N TYR A 41 3.08 -20.82 20.38
CA TYR A 41 3.39 -20.61 18.97
C TYR A 41 2.23 -21.03 18.05
N PRO A 42 1.77 -20.14 17.15
CA PRO A 42 0.69 -20.47 16.23
C PRO A 42 1.16 -21.46 15.17
N THR A 43 0.61 -22.67 15.19
CA THR A 43 0.85 -23.72 14.18
C THR A 43 -0.38 -24.00 13.31
N THR A 44 -1.43 -23.19 13.45
CA THR A 44 -2.71 -23.45 12.79
C THR A 44 -3.31 -22.15 12.30
N TYR A 45 -3.72 -22.09 11.03
CA TYR A 45 -4.61 -21.05 10.56
C TYR A 45 -6.03 -21.37 10.98
N THR A 46 -6.80 -20.38 11.40
CA THR A 46 -8.23 -20.56 11.64
C THR A 46 -9.00 -19.42 11.01
N TRP A 47 -10.23 -19.67 10.57
CA TRP A 47 -11.13 -18.67 9.99
C TRP A 47 -12.59 -19.06 10.23
N ILE A 48 -13.51 -18.13 10.01
CA ILE A 48 -14.95 -18.37 10.06
C ILE A 48 -15.48 -18.30 8.62
N GLU A 49 -16.21 -19.32 8.20
CA GLU A 49 -16.89 -19.37 6.90
C GLU A 49 -18.16 -18.51 6.88
N ALA A 50 -18.73 -18.28 5.69
CA ALA A 50 -19.91 -17.42 5.54
C ALA A 50 -21.15 -17.94 6.29
N ASP A 51 -21.18 -19.25 6.58
CA ASP A 51 -22.19 -19.94 7.38
C ASP A 51 -21.95 -19.83 8.90
N GLY A 52 -20.88 -19.16 9.33
CA GLY A 52 -20.50 -19.03 10.73
C GLY A 52 -19.65 -20.17 11.28
N VAL A 53 -19.31 -21.19 10.47
CA VAL A 53 -18.53 -22.34 10.92
C VAL A 53 -17.04 -21.99 11.04
N LYS A 54 -16.46 -22.32 12.19
CA LYS A 54 -15.02 -22.13 12.43
C LYS A 54 -14.20 -23.26 11.81
N ARG A 55 -13.32 -22.91 10.87
CA ARG A 55 -12.35 -23.82 10.25
C ARG A 55 -10.97 -23.69 10.89
N LYS A 56 -10.21 -24.77 10.80
CA LYS A 56 -8.80 -24.83 11.21
C LYS A 56 -7.99 -25.54 10.12
N TYR A 57 -6.78 -25.07 9.88
CA TYR A 57 -5.82 -25.67 8.95
C TYR A 57 -4.46 -25.75 9.63
N ALA A 58 -4.07 -26.98 10.00
CA ALA A 58 -2.81 -27.24 10.67
C ALA A 58 -1.64 -27.05 9.69
N MET A 59 -0.59 -26.40 10.17
CA MET A 59 0.59 -26.04 9.40
C MET A 59 1.83 -26.68 10.02
N PRO A 60 2.80 -27.12 9.19
CA PRO A 60 4.07 -27.59 9.71
C PRO A 60 4.80 -26.44 10.42
N PRO A 61 5.56 -26.72 11.50
CA PRO A 61 6.25 -25.68 12.27
C PRO A 61 7.56 -25.28 11.59
N TYR A 62 7.47 -24.52 10.50
CA TYR A 62 8.62 -23.90 9.84
C TYR A 62 8.69 -22.40 10.13
N TYR A 63 9.90 -21.87 10.19
CA TYR A 63 10.22 -20.45 10.31
C TYR A 63 11.39 -20.09 9.38
N ILE A 64 11.52 -18.82 9.03
CA ILE A 64 12.68 -18.29 8.28
C ILE A 64 13.87 -18.23 9.25
N SER A 65 14.90 -19.02 8.98
CA SER A 65 16.07 -19.16 9.85
C SER A 65 17.21 -18.21 9.50
N ASP A 66 17.37 -17.82 8.22
CA ASP A 66 18.27 -16.73 7.83
C ASP A 66 17.47 -15.44 7.53
N MET A 67 17.20 -14.68 8.59
CA MET A 67 16.47 -13.41 8.49
C MET A 67 17.27 -12.31 7.75
N ALA A 68 18.60 -12.39 7.73
CA ALA A 68 19.44 -11.39 7.07
C ALA A 68 19.43 -11.59 5.54
N GLU A 69 19.55 -12.85 5.09
CA GLU A 69 19.37 -13.24 3.69
C GLU A 69 17.97 -12.92 3.21
N ALA A 70 16.94 -13.37 3.94
CA ALA A 70 15.56 -13.11 3.59
C ALA A 70 15.27 -11.60 3.48
N SER A 71 15.84 -10.78 4.37
CA SER A 71 15.72 -9.32 4.32
C SER A 71 16.36 -8.70 3.06
N ARG A 72 17.53 -9.21 2.63
CA ARG A 72 18.15 -8.78 1.35
C ARG A 72 17.28 -9.17 0.16
N ASN A 73 16.80 -10.42 0.15
CA ASN A 73 15.98 -10.95 -0.93
C ASN A 73 14.61 -10.24 -1.00
N MET A 74 14.00 -9.92 0.14
CA MET A 74 12.75 -9.15 0.25
C MET A 74 12.90 -7.74 -0.33
N ARG A 75 13.99 -7.03 -0.02
CA ARG A 75 14.28 -5.71 -0.62
C ARG A 75 14.46 -5.78 -2.12
N HIS A 76 15.05 -6.85 -2.63
CA HIS A 76 15.17 -7.06 -4.07
C HIS A 76 13.81 -7.36 -4.70
N PHE A 77 13.07 -8.32 -4.12
CA PHE A 77 11.71 -8.68 -4.51
C PHE A 77 10.80 -7.46 -4.63
N ALA A 78 10.74 -6.62 -3.60
CA ALA A 78 9.85 -5.48 -3.58
C ALA A 78 10.11 -4.53 -4.78
N ARG A 79 11.38 -4.33 -5.14
CA ARG A 79 11.75 -3.49 -6.30
C ARG A 79 11.38 -4.16 -7.62
N THR A 80 11.65 -5.45 -7.75
CA THR A 80 11.38 -6.21 -8.99
C THR A 80 9.88 -6.38 -9.23
N ALA A 81 9.10 -6.61 -8.18
CA ALA A 81 7.65 -6.78 -8.23
C ALA A 81 6.88 -5.45 -8.31
N ASN A 82 7.55 -4.29 -8.19
CA ASN A 82 6.93 -2.97 -8.09
C ASN A 82 5.98 -2.68 -9.27
N SER A 83 6.44 -2.83 -10.51
CA SER A 83 5.63 -2.54 -11.71
C SER A 83 4.45 -3.49 -11.86
N GLU A 84 4.65 -4.79 -11.58
CA GLU A 84 3.57 -5.78 -11.61
C GLU A 84 2.50 -5.46 -10.56
N THR A 85 2.93 -5.12 -9.34
CA THR A 85 2.05 -4.71 -8.24
C THR A 85 1.25 -3.46 -8.62
N THR A 86 1.92 -2.42 -9.14
CA THR A 86 1.27 -1.20 -9.62
C THR A 86 0.19 -1.50 -10.64
N ARG A 87 0.50 -2.30 -11.67
CA ARG A 87 -0.45 -2.66 -12.72
C ARG A 87 -1.67 -3.42 -12.18
N VAL A 88 -1.45 -4.41 -11.31
CA VAL A 88 -2.53 -5.25 -10.76
C VAL A 88 -3.49 -4.42 -9.92
N PHE A 89 -2.97 -3.59 -9.02
CA PHE A 89 -3.82 -2.83 -8.09
C PHE A 89 -4.48 -1.60 -8.71
N LEU A 90 -3.96 -1.12 -9.85
CA LEU A 90 -4.56 -0.01 -10.58
C LEU A 90 -5.57 -0.43 -11.65
N ALA A 91 -5.74 -1.73 -11.94
CA ALA A 91 -6.58 -2.21 -13.04
C ALA A 91 -7.99 -1.59 -13.02
N ASP A 92 -8.62 -1.59 -11.85
CA ASP A 92 -9.99 -1.10 -11.64
C ASP A 92 -10.05 0.33 -11.05
N SER A 93 -8.91 1.02 -10.97
CA SER A 93 -8.88 2.40 -10.45
C SER A 93 -9.49 3.40 -11.42
N ASN A 94 -9.89 4.56 -10.89
CA ASN A 94 -10.32 5.71 -11.67
C ASN A 94 -9.36 6.03 -12.84
N PRO A 95 -9.87 6.43 -14.03
CA PRO A 95 -9.04 6.83 -15.16
C PRO A 95 -7.97 7.89 -14.83
N ILE A 96 -8.29 8.88 -14.00
CA ILE A 96 -7.34 9.91 -13.54
C ILE A 96 -6.18 9.25 -12.80
N VAL A 97 -6.47 8.38 -11.82
CA VAL A 97 -5.44 7.65 -11.07
C VAL A 97 -4.56 6.84 -12.02
N LYS A 98 -5.15 6.06 -12.93
CA LYS A 98 -4.40 5.24 -13.89
C LYS A 98 -3.49 6.09 -14.77
N LYS A 99 -4.01 7.20 -15.31
CA LYS A 99 -3.24 8.16 -16.13
C LYS A 99 -2.09 8.77 -15.31
N THR A 100 -2.34 9.18 -14.07
CA THR A 100 -1.33 9.78 -13.19
C THR A 100 -0.21 8.82 -12.82
N PHE A 101 -0.52 7.57 -12.50
CA PHE A 101 0.52 6.57 -12.21
C PHE A 101 1.34 6.20 -13.45
N LYS A 102 0.69 6.05 -14.61
CA LYS A 102 1.40 5.84 -15.89
C LYS A 102 2.34 6.99 -16.19
N GLU A 103 1.89 8.22 -15.93
CA GLU A 103 2.72 9.40 -16.11
C GLU A 103 3.87 9.46 -15.09
N ALA A 104 3.65 9.07 -13.85
CA ALA A 104 4.69 8.97 -12.83
C ALA A 104 5.78 7.95 -13.22
N GLU A 105 5.38 6.80 -13.78
CA GLU A 105 6.31 5.81 -14.34
C GLU A 105 7.10 6.39 -15.53
N ARG A 106 6.40 7.02 -16.49
CA ARG A 106 7.04 7.71 -17.63
C ARG A 106 8.05 8.74 -17.17
N TYR A 107 7.68 9.56 -16.19
CA TYR A 107 8.52 10.62 -15.64
C TYR A 107 9.81 10.06 -15.02
N CYS A 108 9.73 8.90 -14.34
CA CYS A 108 10.91 8.19 -13.83
C CYS A 108 11.84 7.68 -14.94
N THR A 109 11.32 7.36 -16.13
CA THR A 109 12.10 6.76 -17.23
C THR A 109 12.53 7.75 -18.31
N ALA A 110 11.99 8.97 -18.33
CA ALA A 110 12.13 9.90 -19.45
C ALA A 110 13.56 10.39 -19.73
N SER A 111 14.45 10.46 -18.73
CA SER A 111 15.89 10.68 -18.94
C SER A 111 16.73 10.34 -17.69
N LYS A 112 18.01 9.97 -17.87
CA LYS A 112 18.96 9.77 -16.75
C LYS A 112 19.14 11.03 -15.88
N ALA A 113 19.01 12.23 -16.47
CA ALA A 113 19.10 13.50 -15.76
C ALA A 113 17.83 13.82 -14.95
N THR A 114 16.70 13.21 -15.29
CA THR A 114 15.39 13.42 -14.65
C THR A 114 14.88 12.16 -13.93
N GLN A 115 15.77 11.20 -13.60
CA GLN A 115 15.39 10.07 -12.74
C GLN A 115 15.03 10.59 -11.36
N SER A 116 13.74 10.87 -11.19
CA SER A 116 13.20 11.38 -9.94
C SER A 116 13.25 10.27 -8.90
N ASN A 117 14.23 10.38 -8.02
CA ASN A 117 14.33 9.54 -6.82
C ASN A 117 13.11 9.70 -5.91
N LEU A 118 12.41 10.84 -5.98
CA LEU A 118 11.23 11.11 -5.17
C LEU A 118 9.99 10.39 -5.72
N VAL A 119 9.69 10.53 -7.01
CA VAL A 119 8.54 9.85 -7.66
C VAL A 119 8.73 8.34 -7.63
N ALA A 120 9.95 7.86 -7.92
CA ALA A 120 10.26 6.43 -7.79
C ALA A 120 10.05 5.92 -6.36
N ALA A 121 10.45 6.70 -5.34
CA ALA A 121 10.18 6.34 -3.94
C ALA A 121 8.68 6.36 -3.62
N ALA A 122 7.90 7.27 -4.21
CA ALA A 122 6.45 7.34 -3.99
C ALA A 122 5.72 6.13 -4.59
N ILE A 123 6.04 5.75 -5.83
CA ILE A 123 5.49 4.54 -6.47
C ILE A 123 5.90 3.30 -5.67
N MET A 124 7.17 3.21 -5.27
CA MET A 124 7.68 2.10 -4.48
C MET A 124 7.01 2.00 -3.11
N LEU A 125 6.78 3.12 -2.42
CA LEU A 125 6.04 3.12 -1.16
C LEU A 125 4.61 2.65 -1.39
N TRP A 126 3.92 3.20 -2.40
CA TRP A 126 2.55 2.84 -2.74
C TRP A 126 2.42 1.33 -3.00
N SER A 127 3.28 0.74 -3.83
CA SER A 127 3.21 -0.69 -4.15
C SER A 127 3.53 -1.57 -2.93
N THR A 128 4.56 -1.20 -2.17
CA THR A 128 5.00 -1.96 -1.00
C THR A 128 3.94 -1.98 0.09
N THR A 129 3.14 -0.92 0.26
CA THR A 129 2.01 -0.96 1.20
C THR A 129 0.98 -2.01 0.81
N LYS A 130 0.71 -2.20 -0.49
CA LYS A 130 -0.20 -3.26 -0.96
C LYS A 130 0.34 -4.66 -0.69
N MET A 131 1.66 -4.82 -0.70
CA MET A 131 2.31 -6.09 -0.37
C MET A 131 2.06 -6.49 1.10
N VAL A 132 1.94 -5.54 2.04
CA VAL A 132 1.66 -5.85 3.46
C VAL A 132 0.29 -6.51 3.64
N TRP A 133 -0.71 -6.07 2.89
CA TRP A 133 -2.09 -6.56 3.03
C TRP A 133 -2.37 -7.88 2.33
N LYS A 134 -1.36 -8.49 1.73
CA LYS A 134 -1.52 -9.68 0.89
C LYS A 134 -0.73 -10.85 1.43
N ARG A 135 -1.27 -12.04 1.17
CA ARG A 135 -0.71 -13.29 1.68
C ARG A 135 0.56 -13.66 0.92
N TRP A 136 1.54 -14.13 1.68
CA TRP A 136 2.71 -14.80 1.15
C TRP A 136 2.42 -16.27 0.94
N LEU A 137 3.04 -16.82 -0.09
CA LEU A 137 2.81 -18.18 -0.54
C LEU A 137 4.15 -18.86 -0.78
N VAL A 138 4.24 -20.14 -0.42
CA VAL A 138 5.34 -21.01 -0.85
C VAL A 138 5.02 -21.52 -2.25
N CYS A 139 5.94 -21.34 -3.18
CA CYS A 139 5.80 -21.77 -4.58
C CYS A 139 7.02 -22.59 -5.02
N GLY A 140 6.91 -23.22 -6.19
CA GLY A 140 7.95 -24.10 -6.72
C GLY A 140 7.79 -25.55 -6.29
N THR A 141 8.85 -26.34 -6.43
CA THR A 141 8.82 -27.80 -6.21
C THR A 141 8.79 -28.20 -4.75
N ASP A 142 9.35 -27.37 -3.86
CA ASP A 142 9.37 -27.62 -2.41
C ASP A 142 8.30 -26.78 -1.71
N THR A 143 7.17 -27.42 -1.37
CA THR A 143 6.06 -26.82 -0.61
C THR A 143 6.11 -27.15 0.87
N LEU A 144 7.25 -27.59 1.41
CA LEU A 144 7.40 -28.03 2.81
C LEU A 144 6.44 -29.17 3.20
N GLY A 145 6.08 -30.01 2.23
CA GLY A 145 5.10 -31.09 2.40
C GLY A 145 3.65 -30.60 2.55
N MET A 146 3.40 -29.31 2.31
CA MET A 146 2.06 -28.73 2.35
C MET A 146 1.33 -28.97 1.03
N ARG A 147 0.03 -29.25 1.11
CA ARG A 147 -0.84 -29.36 -0.07
C ARG A 147 -0.92 -28.00 -0.76
N THR A 148 -0.77 -28.00 -2.08
CA THR A 148 -1.02 -26.82 -2.90
C THR A 148 -2.50 -26.44 -2.80
N MET A 149 -2.80 -25.15 -2.93
CA MET A 149 -4.17 -24.68 -2.79
C MET A 149 -5.03 -25.13 -3.98
N GLU A 150 -5.86 -26.14 -3.73
CA GLU A 150 -6.86 -26.64 -4.67
C GLU A 150 -8.15 -25.77 -4.67
N HIS A 151 -9.17 -26.20 -5.41
CA HIS A 151 -10.44 -25.47 -5.62
C HIS A 151 -11.18 -25.14 -4.32
N ASP A 152 -10.97 -25.91 -3.25
CA ASP A 152 -11.69 -25.87 -1.98
C ASP A 152 -11.34 -24.65 -1.12
N MET A 153 -10.19 -24.01 -1.37
CA MET A 153 -9.78 -22.80 -0.66
C MET A 153 -10.35 -21.52 -1.29
N PRO A 154 -10.55 -20.43 -0.53
CA PRO A 154 -11.02 -19.17 -1.11
C PRO A 154 -10.10 -18.64 -2.23
N ILE A 155 -10.69 -18.20 -3.34
CA ILE A 155 -9.96 -17.78 -4.54
C ILE A 155 -8.94 -16.67 -4.28
N TYR A 156 -9.18 -15.80 -3.30
CA TYR A 156 -8.28 -14.70 -2.93
C TYR A 156 -7.00 -15.15 -2.22
N LEU A 157 -6.89 -16.43 -1.86
CA LEU A 157 -5.68 -17.05 -1.30
C LEU A 157 -4.84 -17.75 -2.37
N ARG A 158 -5.37 -17.97 -3.58
CA ARG A 158 -4.66 -18.62 -4.68
C ARG A 158 -3.83 -17.62 -5.48
N ASN A 159 -2.69 -18.07 -6.00
CA ASN A 159 -1.95 -17.35 -7.04
C ASN A 159 -2.46 -17.81 -8.42
N PRO A 160 -2.94 -16.91 -9.30
CA PRO A 160 -3.47 -17.29 -10.61
C PRO A 160 -2.38 -17.69 -11.62
N PHE A 161 -1.11 -17.55 -11.27
CA PHE A 161 0.02 -17.75 -12.17
C PHE A 161 0.86 -18.99 -11.84
N MET A 162 0.73 -19.56 -10.63
CA MET A 162 1.52 -20.71 -10.20
C MET A 162 0.89 -21.48 -9.04
N ASP A 163 1.16 -22.78 -9.02
CA ASP A 163 0.82 -23.64 -7.90
C ASP A 163 1.58 -23.20 -6.65
N SER A 164 0.86 -23.13 -5.54
CA SER A 164 1.38 -22.57 -4.31
C SER A 164 0.65 -23.06 -3.07
N ALA A 165 1.36 -23.09 -1.96
CA ALA A 165 0.84 -23.38 -0.62
C ALA A 165 0.95 -22.13 0.26
N LEU A 166 0.20 -22.08 1.36
CA LEU A 166 0.32 -20.98 2.33
C LEU A 166 1.69 -21.01 3.02
N VAL A 167 2.28 -19.85 3.31
CA VAL A 167 3.38 -19.81 4.28
C VAL A 167 2.85 -20.14 5.68
N THR A 168 3.70 -20.66 6.56
CA THR A 168 3.32 -20.92 7.96
C THR A 168 2.97 -19.62 8.69
N PRO A 169 2.18 -19.66 9.78
CA PRO A 169 1.83 -18.45 10.53
C PRO A 169 3.05 -17.69 11.05
N VAL A 170 4.09 -18.41 11.49
CA VAL A 170 5.35 -17.81 11.95
C VAL A 170 6.07 -17.11 10.79
N MET A 171 6.19 -17.77 9.63
CA MET A 171 6.78 -17.16 8.44
C MET A 171 6.01 -15.91 7.99
N GLN A 172 4.68 -15.94 8.04
CA GLN A 172 3.84 -14.78 7.69
C GLN A 172 4.21 -13.56 8.56
N VAL A 173 4.29 -13.73 9.88
CA VAL A 173 4.68 -12.64 10.80
C VAL A 173 6.09 -12.14 10.52
N GLN A 174 7.04 -13.06 10.29
CA GLN A 174 8.42 -12.70 9.97
C GLN A 174 8.51 -11.87 8.69
N LEU A 175 7.77 -12.25 7.64
CA LEU A 175 7.74 -11.58 6.35
C LEU A 175 7.09 -10.19 6.45
N GLU A 176 5.95 -10.07 7.12
CA GLU A 176 5.28 -8.78 7.33
C GLU A 176 6.16 -7.82 8.14
N THR A 177 6.74 -8.31 9.24
CA THR A 177 7.65 -7.52 10.10
C THR A 177 8.85 -7.04 9.29
N MET A 178 9.44 -7.93 8.49
CA MET A 178 10.59 -7.62 7.64
C MET A 178 10.24 -6.61 6.56
N LEU A 179 9.11 -6.76 5.87
CA LEU A 179 8.64 -5.82 4.86
C LEU A 179 8.43 -4.41 5.45
N VAL A 180 7.81 -4.32 6.63
CA VAL A 180 7.60 -3.04 7.30
C VAL A 180 8.93 -2.41 7.74
N ARG A 181 9.74 -3.16 8.50
CA ARG A 181 10.98 -2.67 9.11
C ARG A 181 12.05 -2.34 8.07
N ASP A 182 12.26 -3.23 7.10
CA ASP A 182 13.43 -3.18 6.21
C ASP A 182 13.13 -2.53 4.86
N VAL A 183 11.85 -2.29 4.54
CA VAL A 183 11.42 -1.69 3.27
C VAL A 183 10.58 -0.43 3.51
N LEU A 184 9.40 -0.55 4.15
CA LEU A 184 8.46 0.57 4.26
C LEU A 184 8.97 1.73 5.13
N VAL A 185 9.49 1.46 6.33
CA VAL A 185 9.97 2.52 7.23
C VAL A 185 11.10 3.34 6.58
N PRO A 186 12.17 2.72 6.03
CA PRO A 186 13.21 3.47 5.31
C PRO A 186 12.68 4.24 4.09
N LEU A 187 11.74 3.67 3.32
CA LEU A 187 11.15 4.34 2.17
C LEU A 187 10.32 5.56 2.58
N LYS A 188 9.50 5.43 3.63
CA LYS A 188 8.70 6.52 4.19
C LYS A 188 9.60 7.66 4.65
N ASP A 189 10.64 7.38 5.42
CA ASP A 189 11.56 8.41 5.93
C ASP A 189 12.31 9.11 4.79
N LYS A 190 12.74 8.36 3.77
CA LYS A 190 13.36 8.93 2.56
C LYS A 190 12.38 9.80 1.78
N LEU A 191 11.16 9.33 1.54
CA LEU A 191 10.14 10.05 0.78
C LEU A 191 9.77 11.38 1.44
N LEU A 192 9.46 11.34 2.74
CA LEU A 192 9.05 12.53 3.49
C LEU A 192 10.16 13.60 3.53
N ARG A 193 11.41 13.18 3.71
CA ARG A 193 12.56 14.08 3.66
C ARG A 193 12.67 14.77 2.29
N LEU A 194 12.71 13.98 1.21
CA LEU A 194 12.86 14.51 -0.14
C LEU A 194 11.68 15.41 -0.56
N LEU A 195 10.45 15.04 -0.18
CA LEU A 195 9.26 15.83 -0.52
C LEU A 195 9.27 17.16 0.23
N LYS A 196 9.58 17.14 1.53
CA LYS A 196 9.70 18.35 2.35
C LYS A 196 10.75 19.29 1.79
N GLU A 197 11.93 18.77 1.43
CA GLU A 197 13.01 19.57 0.82
C GLU A 197 12.54 20.28 -0.45
N LYS A 198 11.86 19.57 -1.37
CA LYS A 198 11.35 20.16 -2.62
C LYS A 198 10.25 21.18 -2.40
N ILE A 199 9.28 20.89 -1.53
CA ILE A 199 8.20 21.85 -1.23
C ILE A 199 8.78 23.13 -0.61
N LEU A 200 9.73 23.01 0.32
CA LEU A 200 10.34 24.16 1.00
C LEU A 200 11.31 24.95 0.12
N ALA A 201 11.87 24.33 -0.93
CA ALA A 201 12.67 25.04 -1.92
C ALA A 201 11.87 26.08 -2.72
N LYS A 202 10.53 25.94 -2.79
CA LYS A 202 9.61 26.86 -3.49
C LYS A 202 10.00 27.14 -4.94
N LYS A 203 10.62 26.16 -5.59
CA LYS A 203 11.02 26.21 -7.00
C LYS A 203 9.85 25.80 -7.88
N LYS A 204 9.60 26.55 -8.95
CA LYS A 204 8.46 26.28 -9.85
C LYS A 204 8.72 25.04 -10.70
N GLU A 205 9.98 24.73 -10.95
CA GLU A 205 10.45 23.56 -11.69
C GLU A 205 10.13 22.25 -10.95
N ASP A 206 10.04 22.30 -9.61
CA ASP A 206 9.72 21.15 -8.77
C ASP A 206 8.20 20.83 -8.74
N TRP A 207 7.34 21.73 -9.25
CA TRP A 207 5.89 21.60 -9.16
C TRP A 207 5.39 20.25 -9.67
N TYR A 208 5.87 19.82 -10.85
CA TYR A 208 5.39 18.62 -11.51
C TYR A 208 5.69 17.35 -10.70
N GLU A 209 6.89 17.31 -10.11
CA GLU A 209 7.31 16.21 -9.26
C GLU A 209 6.53 16.19 -7.94
N ILE A 210 6.33 17.36 -7.32
CA ILE A 210 5.52 17.51 -6.10
C ILE A 210 4.07 17.10 -6.37
N TYR A 211 3.51 17.48 -7.52
CA TYR A 211 2.17 17.10 -7.97
C TYR A 211 2.00 15.58 -8.02
N LEU A 212 2.89 14.88 -8.74
CA LEU A 212 2.82 13.42 -8.89
C LEU A 212 2.92 12.72 -7.54
N VAL A 213 3.87 13.15 -6.70
CA VAL A 213 4.14 12.52 -5.41
C VAL A 213 2.99 12.76 -4.43
N SER A 214 2.46 13.98 -4.37
CA SER A 214 1.32 14.32 -3.52
C SER A 214 0.09 13.53 -3.93
N PHE A 215 -0.17 13.39 -5.24
CA PHE A 215 -1.26 12.56 -5.75
C PHE A 215 -1.12 11.10 -5.29
N ILE A 216 0.07 10.50 -5.48
CA ILE A 216 0.34 9.11 -5.10
C ILE A 216 0.15 8.89 -3.60
N ILE A 217 0.61 9.82 -2.75
CA ILE A 217 0.46 9.74 -1.28
C ILE A 217 -1.01 9.83 -0.87
N LEU A 218 -1.77 10.76 -1.46
CA LEU A 218 -3.20 10.91 -1.18
C LEU A 218 -3.96 9.65 -1.60
N HIS A 219 -3.74 9.16 -2.82
CA HIS A 219 -4.34 7.92 -3.31
C HIS A 219 -3.96 6.71 -2.46
N ASN A 220 -2.70 6.64 -2.00
CA ASN A 220 -2.29 5.57 -1.10
C ASN A 220 -3.15 5.57 0.17
N THR A 221 -3.39 6.74 0.73
CA THR A 221 -4.16 6.90 1.97
C THR A 221 -5.63 6.51 1.77
N GLU A 222 -6.25 6.89 0.65
CA GLU A 222 -7.60 6.42 0.28
C GLU A 222 -7.68 4.90 0.35
N TRP A 223 -6.72 4.24 -0.29
CA TRP A 223 -6.69 2.78 -0.38
C TRP A 223 -6.46 2.10 0.97
N GLU A 224 -5.48 2.57 1.74
CA GLU A 224 -5.14 2.00 3.05
C GLU A 224 -6.31 2.11 4.03
N VAL A 225 -6.91 3.30 4.14
CA VAL A 225 -8.08 3.53 5.00
C VAL A 225 -9.27 2.71 4.51
N GLY A 226 -9.46 2.61 3.20
CA GLY A 226 -10.53 1.79 2.61
C GLY A 226 -10.36 0.30 2.90
N ARG A 227 -9.12 -0.20 2.98
CA ARG A 227 -8.86 -1.59 3.36
C ARG A 227 -9.04 -1.87 4.83
N ILE A 228 -8.61 -0.98 5.69
CA ILE A 228 -8.94 -1.08 7.11
C ILE A 228 -10.46 -1.12 7.28
N ALA A 229 -11.18 -0.19 6.66
CA ALA A 229 -12.65 -0.15 6.68
C ALA A 229 -13.29 -1.47 6.26
N TYR A 230 -12.80 -2.05 5.15
CA TYR A 230 -13.26 -3.33 4.64
C TYR A 230 -13.00 -4.47 5.65
N PHE A 231 -11.80 -4.55 6.21
CA PHE A 231 -11.44 -5.62 7.16
C PHE A 231 -12.17 -5.48 8.50
N THR A 232 -12.22 -4.28 9.08
CA THR A 232 -12.94 -4.00 10.33
C THR A 232 -14.41 -4.44 10.22
N ARG A 233 -15.08 -4.08 9.12
CA ARG A 233 -16.47 -4.53 8.84
C ARG A 233 -16.57 -6.05 8.69
N ARG A 234 -15.65 -6.67 7.94
CA ARG A 234 -15.64 -8.13 7.72
C ARG A 234 -15.45 -8.91 9.03
N LEU A 235 -14.69 -8.34 9.97
CA LEU A 235 -14.43 -8.94 11.27
C LEU A 235 -15.53 -8.68 12.30
N GLY A 236 -16.62 -8.01 11.92
CA GLY A 236 -17.70 -7.64 12.84
C GLY A 236 -17.25 -6.67 13.94
N LEU A 237 -16.07 -6.06 13.78
CA LEU A 237 -15.61 -5.00 14.65
C LEU A 237 -16.46 -3.78 14.30
N ASN A 238 -17.37 -3.41 15.19
CA ASN A 238 -18.11 -2.17 15.06
C ASN A 238 -17.19 -1.05 15.55
N PRO A 239 -16.69 -0.17 14.66
CA PRO A 239 -15.99 1.02 15.10
C PRO A 239 -16.99 1.86 15.91
N ALA A 240 -16.85 1.83 17.23
CA ALA A 240 -17.67 2.65 18.09
C ALA A 240 -17.37 4.12 17.77
N PRO A 241 -18.38 5.00 17.66
CA PRO A 241 -18.15 6.43 17.55
C PRO A 241 -17.68 6.95 18.92
N GLN A 242 -16.38 6.88 19.18
CA GLN A 242 -15.72 7.55 20.29
C GLN A 242 -15.12 8.87 19.80
N SER A 243 -16.01 9.82 19.55
CA SER A 243 -15.66 11.19 19.20
C SER A 243 -14.61 11.75 20.18
N ASN A 244 -13.53 12.28 19.63
CA ASN A 244 -12.55 13.17 20.29
C ASN A 244 -11.54 12.55 21.27
N ARG A 245 -11.05 11.32 21.03
CA ARG A 245 -9.78 10.88 21.66
C ARG A 245 -8.59 11.20 20.76
N GLU A 246 -7.50 11.67 21.37
CA GLU A 246 -6.18 11.91 20.74
C GLU A 246 -5.61 10.68 20.01
N SER A 247 -6.19 9.49 20.21
CA SER A 247 -5.78 8.20 19.65
C SER A 247 -6.55 7.75 18.38
N SER A 248 -7.39 8.61 17.77
CA SER A 248 -8.12 8.24 16.54
C SER A 248 -7.20 8.23 15.33
N LEU A 249 -6.91 7.03 14.82
CA LEU A 249 -6.05 6.85 13.64
C LEU A 249 -6.69 7.47 12.39
N SER A 250 -8.01 7.43 12.30
CA SER A 250 -8.76 8.04 11.21
C SER A 250 -8.65 9.56 11.19
N GLN A 251 -8.69 10.21 12.36
CA GLN A 251 -8.42 11.65 12.46
C GLN A 251 -6.97 11.97 12.09
N ALA A 252 -6.01 11.13 12.51
CA ALA A 252 -4.61 11.29 12.11
C ALA A 252 -4.44 11.22 10.59
N TYR A 253 -5.06 10.26 9.91
CA TYR A 253 -5.07 10.17 8.44
C TYR A 253 -5.73 11.38 7.79
N TYR A 254 -6.88 11.81 8.30
CA TYR A 254 -7.59 12.99 7.80
C TYR A 254 -6.70 14.25 7.87
N HIS A 255 -6.09 14.51 9.03
CA HIS A 255 -5.19 15.64 9.21
C HIS A 255 -3.93 15.52 8.36
N ALA A 256 -3.38 14.32 8.17
CA ALA A 256 -2.25 14.09 7.28
C ALA A 256 -2.61 14.43 5.81
N CYS A 257 -3.75 13.95 5.30
CA CYS A 257 -4.24 14.27 3.95
C CYS A 257 -4.48 15.78 3.78
N LYS A 258 -5.12 16.43 4.74
CA LYS A 258 -5.34 17.89 4.73
C LYS A 258 -4.03 18.66 4.75
N THR A 259 -3.02 18.16 5.47
CA THR A 259 -1.68 18.77 5.51
C THR A 259 -1.01 18.68 4.13
N VAL A 260 -1.01 17.50 3.49
CA VAL A 260 -0.49 17.33 2.13
C VAL A 260 -1.18 18.27 1.15
N LEU A 261 -2.52 18.35 1.20
CA LEU A 261 -3.31 19.26 0.36
C LEU A 261 -2.96 20.73 0.62
N ALA A 262 -2.83 21.14 1.89
CA ALA A 262 -2.48 22.51 2.25
C ALA A 262 -1.09 22.90 1.72
N TYR A 263 -0.09 22.04 1.87
CA TYR A 263 1.25 22.29 1.31
C TYR A 263 1.20 22.34 -0.22
N PHE A 264 0.49 21.42 -0.88
CA PHE A 264 0.37 21.44 -2.33
C PHE A 264 -0.28 22.74 -2.84
N HIS A 265 -1.42 23.13 -2.26
CA HIS A 265 -2.16 24.31 -2.71
C HIS A 265 -1.47 25.63 -2.37
N PHE A 266 -0.95 25.78 -1.15
CA PHE A 266 -0.41 27.07 -0.70
C PHE A 266 1.10 27.21 -0.86
N ALA A 267 1.87 26.14 -0.72
CA ALA A 267 3.33 26.21 -0.83
C ALA A 267 3.84 25.89 -2.24
N SER A 268 3.09 25.12 -3.04
CA SER A 268 3.51 24.74 -4.39
C SER A 268 2.73 25.45 -5.51
N GLY A 269 1.65 26.17 -5.23
CA GLY A 269 0.83 26.85 -6.26
C GLY A 269 -0.33 26.02 -6.79
N GLY A 270 -0.62 24.88 -6.14
CA GLY A 270 -1.87 24.14 -6.29
C GLY A 270 -2.19 23.69 -7.71
N ALA A 271 -3.49 23.67 -8.02
CA ALA A 271 -4.03 23.25 -9.31
C ALA A 271 -3.88 24.29 -10.43
N ALA A 272 -3.13 25.38 -10.23
CA ALA A 272 -3.01 26.46 -11.22
C ALA A 272 -2.59 25.94 -12.61
N PRO A 273 -1.59 25.04 -12.75
CA PRO A 273 -1.21 24.48 -14.06
C PRO A 273 -2.30 23.74 -14.83
N LEU A 274 -3.30 23.18 -14.14
CA LEU A 274 -4.47 22.53 -14.78
C LEU A 274 -5.46 23.56 -15.35
N SER A 275 -5.40 24.80 -14.88
CA SER A 275 -6.30 25.88 -15.30
C SER A 275 -5.72 26.74 -16.43
N LEU A 276 -4.42 26.61 -16.73
CA LEU A 276 -3.74 27.41 -17.74
C LEU A 276 -4.14 27.00 -19.17
N ASP A 277 -4.28 28.00 -20.05
CA ASP A 277 -4.34 27.77 -21.49
C ASP A 277 -2.91 27.76 -22.06
N TRP A 278 -2.32 26.58 -22.10
CA TRP A 278 -0.96 26.36 -22.58
C TRP A 278 -0.74 26.74 -24.07
N VAL A 279 -1.79 27.03 -24.86
CA VAL A 279 -1.66 27.44 -26.27
C VAL A 279 -1.31 28.93 -26.41
N SER A 280 -1.88 29.77 -25.54
CA SER A 280 -1.76 31.23 -25.60
C SER A 280 -0.75 31.80 -24.59
N SER A 281 -0.24 30.96 -23.69
CA SER A 281 0.60 31.37 -22.56
C SER A 281 2.10 31.39 -22.89
N GLY A 282 2.54 32.35 -23.70
CA GLY A 282 3.97 32.60 -23.94
C GLY A 282 4.78 33.05 -22.70
N GLN A 283 4.13 33.17 -21.53
CA GLN A 283 4.70 33.62 -20.25
C GLN A 283 4.34 32.69 -19.08
N ASN A 284 4.15 31.38 -19.31
CA ASN A 284 3.93 30.48 -18.19
C ASN A 284 5.21 30.28 -17.37
N ASN A 285 5.13 30.63 -16.10
CA ASN A 285 6.24 30.54 -15.14
C ASN A 285 6.58 29.10 -14.69
N PHE A 286 5.92 28.08 -15.22
CA PHE A 286 6.18 26.69 -14.90
C PHE A 286 7.05 26.08 -16.00
N ALA A 287 8.24 25.57 -15.63
CA ALA A 287 9.12 24.87 -16.56
C ALA A 287 8.58 23.46 -16.83
N MET A 288 7.65 23.34 -17.79
CA MET A 288 7.08 22.06 -18.22
C MET A 288 7.47 21.73 -19.65
N THR A 289 7.67 20.44 -19.90
CA THR A 289 7.91 19.86 -21.22
C THR A 289 6.60 19.58 -21.94
N GLU A 290 6.62 19.51 -23.28
CA GLU A 290 5.44 19.17 -24.09
C GLU A 290 4.71 17.89 -23.64
N PRO A 291 5.39 16.77 -23.32
CA PRO A 291 4.70 15.59 -22.79
C PRO A 291 3.94 15.83 -21.47
N GLN A 292 4.50 16.67 -20.59
CA GLN A 292 3.86 16.99 -19.31
C GLN A 292 2.62 17.87 -19.52
N ILE A 293 2.70 18.82 -20.46
CA ILE A 293 1.56 19.68 -20.83
C ILE A 293 0.45 18.83 -21.47
N ALA A 294 0.80 17.92 -22.39
CA ALA A 294 -0.15 17.01 -23.02
C ALA A 294 -0.88 16.15 -21.98
N TYR A 295 -0.14 15.61 -21.00
CA TYR A 295 -0.74 14.89 -19.88
C TYR A 295 -1.71 15.77 -19.06
N LEU A 296 -1.32 17.00 -18.70
CA LEU A 296 -2.20 17.88 -17.91
C LEU A 296 -3.49 18.24 -18.66
N ARG A 297 -3.44 18.40 -19.99
CA ARG A 297 -4.63 18.58 -20.83
C ARG A 297 -5.54 17.36 -20.75
N ASP A 298 -4.99 16.15 -20.87
CA ASP A 298 -5.76 14.91 -20.76
C ASP A 298 -6.42 14.74 -19.37
N ILE A 299 -5.71 15.11 -18.30
CA ILE A 299 -6.30 15.12 -16.94
C ILE A 299 -7.42 16.16 -16.82
N LYS A 300 -7.27 17.34 -17.43
CA LYS A 300 -8.30 18.37 -17.43
C LYS A 300 -9.58 17.88 -18.13
N ASP A 301 -9.44 17.21 -19.27
CA ASP A 301 -10.58 16.66 -20.01
C ASP A 301 -11.30 15.57 -19.18
N GLU A 302 -10.53 14.73 -18.50
CA GLU A 302 -11.07 13.70 -17.59
C GLU A 302 -11.81 14.31 -16.38
N LEU A 303 -11.29 15.41 -15.81
CA LEU A 303 -11.96 16.14 -14.74
C LEU A 303 -13.31 16.72 -15.19
N VAL A 304 -13.38 17.27 -16.41
CA VAL A 304 -14.63 17.77 -16.98
C VAL A 304 -15.61 16.61 -17.21
N TYR A 305 -15.13 15.50 -17.75
CA TYR A 305 -15.95 14.31 -17.99
C TYR A 305 -16.56 13.74 -16.70
N GLN A 306 -15.81 13.75 -15.59
CA GLN A 306 -16.22 13.19 -14.30
C GLN A 306 -16.81 14.20 -13.32
N ASP A 307 -16.96 15.49 -13.69
CA ASP A 307 -17.29 16.60 -12.78
C ASP A 307 -18.47 16.29 -11.84
N THR A 308 -19.57 15.76 -12.39
CA THR A 308 -20.76 15.37 -11.60
C THR A 308 -20.40 14.36 -10.51
N GLN A 309 -19.68 13.28 -10.85
CA GLN A 309 -19.31 12.23 -9.90
C GLN A 309 -18.36 12.77 -8.82
N LEU A 310 -17.36 13.57 -9.22
CA LEU A 310 -16.37 14.13 -8.30
C LEU A 310 -17.02 15.09 -7.29
N ARG A 311 -18.02 15.88 -7.69
CA ARG A 311 -18.76 16.78 -6.78
C ARG A 311 -19.54 16.03 -5.70
N HIS A 312 -19.94 14.79 -5.96
CA HIS A 312 -20.61 13.94 -4.97
C HIS A 312 -19.65 13.38 -3.91
N LEU A 313 -18.33 13.40 -4.14
CA LEU A 313 -17.35 12.80 -3.23
C LEU A 313 -17.33 13.45 -1.85
N LYS A 314 -17.74 14.71 -1.70
CA LYS A 314 -17.87 15.36 -0.38
C LYS A 314 -18.84 14.65 0.59
N ASN A 315 -19.77 13.86 0.04
CA ASN A 315 -20.81 13.15 0.79
C ASN A 315 -20.50 11.66 1.00
N VAL A 316 -19.38 11.16 0.47
CA VAL A 316 -18.99 9.75 0.63
C VAL A 316 -17.87 9.64 1.67
N PRO A 317 -17.58 8.44 2.19
CA PRO A 317 -16.49 8.26 3.15
C PRO A 317 -15.15 8.71 2.58
N MET A 318 -14.26 9.23 3.44
CA MET A 318 -12.97 9.81 3.03
C MET A 318 -11.98 8.82 2.37
N TYR A 319 -12.33 7.54 2.32
CA TYR A 319 -11.55 6.46 1.71
C TYR A 319 -12.17 5.96 0.40
N ALA A 320 -13.18 6.66 -0.13
CA ALA A 320 -13.65 6.41 -1.47
C ALA A 320 -12.57 6.79 -2.49
N ASP A 321 -12.55 6.09 -3.62
CA ASP A 321 -11.63 6.40 -4.72
C ASP A 321 -11.80 7.87 -5.16
N MET A 322 -10.69 8.55 -5.42
CA MET A 322 -10.60 9.97 -5.75
C MET A 322 -11.01 10.97 -4.65
N TYR A 323 -11.44 10.54 -3.45
CA TYR A 323 -11.90 11.46 -2.40
C TYR A 323 -10.89 12.57 -2.04
N TRP A 324 -9.61 12.23 -1.90
CA TRP A 324 -8.53 13.16 -1.63
C TRP A 324 -7.88 13.67 -2.92
N CYS A 325 -7.72 12.80 -3.91
CA CYS A 325 -7.06 13.16 -5.16
C CYS A 325 -7.81 14.27 -5.91
N HIS A 326 -9.15 14.25 -6.00
CA HIS A 326 -9.90 15.29 -6.69
C HIS A 326 -9.74 16.67 -6.01
N GLN A 327 -9.60 16.69 -4.68
CA GLN A 327 -9.39 17.92 -3.92
C GLN A 327 -8.05 18.58 -4.25
N MET A 328 -7.04 17.78 -4.57
CA MET A 328 -5.74 18.28 -5.04
C MET A 328 -5.87 18.96 -6.41
N LEU A 329 -6.75 18.43 -7.27
CA LEU A 329 -6.99 18.91 -8.63
C LEU A 329 -7.98 20.08 -8.70
N PHE A 330 -8.63 20.44 -7.59
CA PHE A 330 -9.65 21.48 -7.55
C PHE A 330 -9.05 22.87 -7.26
N PRO A 331 -9.15 23.85 -8.19
CA PRO A 331 -8.57 25.18 -7.99
C PRO A 331 -9.20 25.97 -6.83
N GLY A 332 -10.47 25.70 -6.52
CA GLY A 332 -11.22 26.36 -5.44
C GLY A 332 -11.03 25.71 -4.07
N TRP A 333 -10.03 24.85 -3.89
CA TRP A 333 -9.83 24.12 -2.65
C TRP A 333 -9.58 25.07 -1.47
N LYS A 334 -10.20 24.76 -0.32
CA LYS A 334 -10.00 25.48 0.94
C LYS A 334 -9.70 24.52 2.09
N ALA A 335 -8.86 25.00 3.02
CA ALA A 335 -8.47 24.22 4.20
C ALA A 335 -9.65 23.92 5.14
N ASP A 336 -10.68 24.75 5.14
CA ASP A 336 -11.89 24.62 5.96
C ASP A 336 -13.03 23.84 5.27
N MET A 337 -12.84 23.30 4.07
CA MET A 337 -13.89 22.53 3.39
C MET A 337 -14.38 21.38 4.29
N PRO A 338 -15.68 21.34 4.66
CA PRO A 338 -16.20 20.37 5.60
C PRO A 338 -16.25 18.97 4.96
N HIS A 339 -15.86 17.95 5.73
CA HIS A 339 -16.20 16.57 5.41
C HIS A 339 -17.60 16.27 5.94
N LEU A 340 -18.53 15.95 5.04
CA LEU A 340 -19.91 15.62 5.39
C LEU A 340 -20.14 14.11 5.47
N GLY A 341 -19.15 13.30 5.06
CA GLY A 341 -19.19 11.86 5.14
C GLY A 341 -18.98 11.35 6.56
N ALA A 342 -19.34 10.07 6.78
CA ALA A 342 -19.07 9.41 8.05
C ALA A 342 -17.57 9.16 8.23
N PHE A 343 -17.05 9.52 9.40
CA PHE A 343 -15.74 9.04 9.85
C PHE A 343 -15.88 7.60 10.32
N LEU A 344 -15.12 6.70 9.69
CA LEU A 344 -14.85 5.41 10.30
C LEU A 344 -13.89 5.67 11.45
N GLU A 345 -14.25 5.41 12.70
CA GLU A 345 -13.29 5.54 13.80
C GLU A 345 -12.49 4.26 13.97
N VAL A 346 -11.20 4.33 13.66
CA VAL A 346 -10.27 3.21 13.77
C VAL A 346 -9.21 3.57 14.81
N THR A 347 -8.91 2.63 15.70
CA THR A 347 -7.77 2.71 16.62
C THR A 347 -6.57 1.97 16.05
N GLU A 348 -5.37 2.21 16.61
CA GLU A 348 -4.18 1.43 16.26
C GLU A 348 -4.41 -0.09 16.48
N LYS A 349 -5.20 -0.47 17.49
CA LYS A 349 -5.59 -1.86 17.73
C LYS A 349 -6.42 -2.44 16.59
N ASP A 350 -7.33 -1.67 16.01
CA ASP A 350 -8.14 -2.10 14.86
C ASP A 350 -7.31 -2.20 13.58
N TYR A 351 -6.23 -1.41 13.47
CA TYR A 351 -5.25 -1.52 12.38
C TYR A 351 -4.40 -2.80 12.52
N LEU A 352 -3.97 -3.10 13.75
CA LEU A 352 -3.18 -4.29 14.04
C LEU A 352 -4.04 -5.56 14.01
N ALA A 353 -5.34 -5.49 14.29
CA ALA A 353 -6.19 -6.67 14.37
C ALA A 353 -6.23 -7.50 13.06
N PRO A 354 -6.36 -6.93 11.85
CA PRO A 354 -6.23 -7.66 10.59
C PRO A 354 -4.84 -8.25 10.36
N LEU A 355 -3.77 -7.56 10.77
CA LEU A 355 -2.38 -8.04 10.63
C LEU A 355 -2.11 -9.19 11.61
N VAL A 356 -2.59 -9.05 12.85
CA VAL A 356 -2.48 -10.07 13.90
C VAL A 356 -3.41 -11.25 13.63
N GLN A 357 -4.64 -11.05 13.16
CA GLN A 357 -5.53 -12.14 12.75
C GLN A 357 -5.11 -12.80 11.43
N SER A 358 -4.27 -12.11 10.63
CA SER A 358 -3.57 -12.77 9.54
C SER A 358 -2.59 -13.82 10.05
N ALA A 359 -2.04 -13.63 11.26
CA ALA A 359 -1.11 -14.56 11.89
C ALA A 359 -1.74 -15.49 12.95
N VAL A 360 -2.78 -15.05 13.66
CA VAL A 360 -3.28 -15.70 14.87
C VAL A 360 -4.74 -15.29 15.10
N ILE A 361 -5.69 -16.20 14.91
CA ILE A 361 -6.91 -16.09 15.71
C ILE A 361 -6.51 -16.56 17.10
N LEU A 362 -6.17 -15.62 17.98
CA LEU A 362 -6.16 -15.87 19.41
C LEU A 362 -7.62 -16.06 19.81
N THR A 363 -7.98 -17.29 20.13
CA THR A 363 -9.21 -17.58 20.87
C THR A 363 -9.09 -17.07 22.31
N PRO A 364 -10.20 -16.66 22.95
CA PRO A 364 -10.28 -16.77 24.40
C PRO A 364 -10.14 -18.23 24.86
#